data_AF-A0A0A0UZ04-F1
#
_entry.id   AF-A0A0A0UZ04-F1
#
_cell.length_a   1.000
_cell.length_b   1.000
_cell.length_c   1.000
_cell.angle_alpha   90.00
_cell.angle_beta   90.00
_cell.angle_gamma   90.00
#
_symmetry.space_group_name_H-M   'P 1'
#
loop_
_entity.id
_entity.type
_entity.pdbx_description
1 polymer ?
#
loop_
_entity_poly.entity_id
_entity_poly.type
_entity_poly.pdbx_seq_one_letter_code
_entity_poly.pdbx_strand_id
1 'polypeptide(L)'
;MAQIPSGFTFNDDITEDASEKFPPPSLDSTGINWNDAGSVYDAVQQVSERFKQAFADLIDQSAKGTDGSVESRLIYTIAAYSAMNDLHDMTVPIFSSTLMNQHPDWVPVINGCESNEELMETWPDVKTIHDAQIQANKTGKPVQVHLEDADVDAIISNQPVQEEDFHAERAA
;
A
#
# COMPACT_ATOMS: atom_id res chain seq x y z
N MET A 1 9.52 -13.74 13.89
CA MET A 1 8.51 -12.71 13.63
C MET A 1 9.17 -11.68 12.73
N ALA A 2 8.74 -11.57 11.47
CA ALA A 2 9.21 -10.50 10.61
C ALA A 2 8.63 -9.18 11.14
N GLN A 3 9.48 -8.17 11.31
CA GLN A 3 9.04 -6.86 11.78
C GLN A 3 8.26 -6.22 10.62
N ILE A 4 6.97 -5.95 10.83
CA ILE A 4 6.17 -5.17 9.87
C ILE A 4 6.84 -3.79 9.80
N PRO A 5 7.16 -3.26 8.60
CA PRO A 5 7.67 -1.90 8.46
C PRO A 5 6.72 -0.95 9.18
N SER A 6 7.22 -0.14 10.12
CA SER A 6 6.41 0.71 11.00
C SER A 6 5.79 1.93 10.29
N GLY A 7 5.65 1.88 8.97
CA GLY A 7 5.27 2.96 8.09
C GLY A 7 6.13 2.96 6.82
N PHE A 8 5.52 3.29 5.68
CA PHE A 8 6.23 3.80 4.51
C PHE A 8 6.12 5.33 4.53
N THR A 9 7.18 6.02 4.15
CA THR A 9 7.17 7.47 4.00
C THR A 9 7.28 7.75 2.50
N PHE A 10 6.24 8.32 1.90
CA PHE A 10 6.38 8.92 0.57
C PHE A 10 7.12 10.24 0.74
N ASN A 11 8.26 10.38 0.06
CA ASN A 11 8.99 11.64 0.04
C ASN A 11 8.14 12.62 -0.78
N ASP A 12 7.41 13.50 -0.11
CA ASP A 12 6.57 14.47 -0.78
C ASP A 12 6.81 15.87 -0.22
N ASP A 13 7.49 16.69 -1.00
CA ASP A 13 7.72 18.12 -0.74
C ASP A 13 6.44 18.96 -0.97
N ILE A 14 5.34 18.33 -1.38
CA ILE A 14 4.13 18.96 -1.94
C ILE A 14 2.91 18.79 -1.03
N THR A 15 2.83 17.74 -0.18
CA THR A 15 1.64 17.49 0.66
C THR A 15 1.74 18.08 2.07
N GLU A 16 0.80 18.98 2.39
CA GLU A 16 0.52 19.42 3.75
C GLU A 16 -0.15 18.27 4.54
N ASP A 17 0.27 18.03 5.79
CA ASP A 17 -0.42 17.10 6.68
C ASP A 17 -1.88 17.56 6.88
N ALA A 18 -2.80 16.85 6.25
CA ALA A 18 -4.22 17.13 6.29
C ALA A 18 -4.99 16.17 7.22
N SER A 19 -4.30 15.40 8.06
CA SER A 19 -4.91 14.40 8.95
C SER A 19 -5.94 14.98 9.92
N GLU A 20 -5.79 16.25 10.33
CA GLU A 20 -6.79 16.95 11.14
C GLU A 20 -8.08 17.29 10.37
N LYS A 21 -7.98 17.53 9.05
CA LYS A 21 -9.11 17.86 8.17
C LYS A 21 -9.84 16.60 7.69
N PHE A 22 -9.09 15.51 7.51
CA PHE A 22 -9.58 14.22 7.04
C PHE A 22 -9.07 13.12 7.99
N PRO A 23 -9.75 12.90 9.13
CA PRO A 23 -9.34 11.86 10.06
C PRO A 23 -9.38 10.51 9.34
N PRO A 24 -8.40 9.62 9.57
CA PRO A 24 -8.34 8.34 8.90
C PRO A 24 -9.62 7.54 9.21
N PRO A 25 -10.15 6.78 8.25
CA PRO A 25 -11.27 5.89 8.53
C PRO A 25 -10.86 4.95 9.66
N SER A 26 -11.54 5.04 10.81
CA SER A 26 -11.22 4.15 11.92
C SER A 26 -11.58 2.73 11.53
N LEU A 27 -10.78 1.77 11.96
CA LEU A 27 -11.12 0.35 11.93
C LEU A 27 -11.30 -0.08 13.37
N ASP A 28 -12.43 -0.69 13.72
CA ASP A 28 -12.54 -1.34 15.01
C ASP A 28 -11.76 -2.65 14.97
N SER A 29 -10.46 -2.56 15.25
CA SER A 29 -9.53 -3.67 15.16
C SER A 29 -9.76 -4.73 16.23
N THR A 30 -10.62 -4.50 17.21
CA THR A 30 -10.88 -5.42 18.33
C THR A 30 -11.74 -6.62 17.93
N GLY A 31 -12.43 -6.56 16.78
CA GLY A 31 -13.34 -7.59 16.30
C GLY A 31 -12.84 -8.45 15.13
N ILE A 32 -11.64 -8.21 14.59
CA ILE A 32 -11.16 -8.93 13.40
C ILE A 32 -10.56 -10.28 13.80
N ASN A 33 -11.09 -11.36 13.24
CA ASN A 33 -10.48 -12.67 13.35
C ASN A 33 -9.48 -12.89 12.21
N TRP A 34 -8.19 -12.67 12.49
CA TRP A 34 -7.09 -12.83 11.54
C TRP A 34 -6.81 -14.28 11.09
N ASN A 35 -7.54 -15.27 11.61
CA ASN A 35 -7.47 -16.67 11.18
C ASN A 35 -8.70 -17.08 10.34
N ASP A 36 -9.51 -16.13 9.90
CA ASP A 36 -10.70 -16.36 9.09
C ASP A 36 -10.74 -15.38 7.91
N ALA A 37 -10.61 -15.91 6.69
CA ALA A 37 -10.60 -15.11 5.48
C ALA A 37 -11.88 -14.28 5.30
N GLY A 38 -13.04 -14.83 5.71
CA GLY A 38 -14.32 -14.12 5.70
C GLY A 38 -14.30 -12.89 6.59
N SER A 39 -13.84 -13.03 7.84
CA SER A 39 -13.69 -11.92 8.78
C SER A 39 -12.73 -10.84 8.28
N VAL A 40 -11.61 -11.21 7.64
CA VAL A 40 -10.67 -10.24 7.07
C VAL A 40 -11.30 -9.52 5.86
N TYR A 41 -11.98 -10.26 4.98
CA TYR A 41 -12.69 -9.68 3.84
C TYR A 41 -13.79 -8.71 4.28
N ASP A 42 -14.58 -9.07 5.30
CA ASP A 42 -15.61 -8.21 5.89
C ASP A 42 -14.99 -6.93 6.48
N ALA A 43 -13.80 -7.01 7.07
CA ALA A 43 -13.07 -5.83 7.54
C ALA A 43 -12.63 -4.94 6.38
N VAL A 44 -12.11 -5.50 5.29
CA VAL A 44 -11.77 -4.76 4.07
C VAL A 44 -12.99 -4.04 3.51
N GLN A 45 -14.15 -4.69 3.44
CA GLN A 45 -15.39 -4.07 2.96
C GLN A 45 -15.85 -2.92 3.86
N GLN A 46 -15.80 -3.09 5.18
CA GLN A 46 -16.14 -2.02 6.13
C GLN A 46 -15.22 -0.80 5.97
N VAL A 47 -13.92 -1.03 5.78
CA VAL A 47 -12.95 0.05 5.55
C VAL A 47 -13.20 0.71 4.19
N SER A 48 -13.47 -0.06 3.14
CA SER A 48 -13.80 0.42 1.80
C SER A 48 -15.00 1.37 1.81
N GLU A 49 -16.09 1.03 2.51
CA GLU A 49 -17.26 1.91 2.62
C GLU A 49 -16.94 3.24 3.30
N ARG A 50 -16.06 3.24 4.31
CA ARG A 50 -15.65 4.49 4.97
C ARG A 50 -14.72 5.32 4.08
N PHE A 51 -13.82 4.68 3.34
CA PHE A 51 -12.99 5.35 2.34
C PHE A 51 -13.82 5.99 1.23
N LYS A 52 -14.88 5.33 0.74
CA LYS A 52 -15.78 5.92 -0.27
C LYS A 52 -16.34 7.27 0.18
N GLN A 53 -16.81 7.36 1.42
CA GLN A 53 -17.32 8.62 1.98
C GLN A 53 -16.21 9.66 2.13
N ALA A 54 -15.06 9.28 2.70
CA ALA A 54 -13.93 10.18 2.91
C ALA A 54 -13.38 10.75 1.60
N PHE A 55 -13.24 9.93 0.55
CA PHE A 55 -12.80 10.37 -0.77
C PHE A 55 -13.83 11.29 -1.44
N ALA A 56 -15.13 10.99 -1.32
CA ALA A 56 -16.16 11.87 -1.84
C ALA A 56 -16.11 13.26 -1.18
N ASP A 57 -15.91 13.32 0.14
CA ASP A 57 -15.79 14.57 0.88
C ASP A 57 -14.50 15.33 0.52
N LEU A 58 -13.37 14.63 0.35
CA LEU A 58 -12.10 15.20 -0.12
C LEU A 58 -12.24 15.83 -1.51
N ILE A 59 -12.86 15.12 -2.45
CA ILE A 59 -13.10 15.61 -3.82
C ILE A 59 -13.98 16.85 -3.81
N ASP A 60 -15.10 16.83 -3.07
CA ASP A 60 -16.04 17.95 -3.02
C ASP A 60 -15.40 19.19 -2.36
N GLN A 61 -14.62 19.01 -1.29
CA GLN A 61 -13.88 20.10 -0.66
C GLN A 61 -12.79 20.67 -1.56
N SER A 62 -12.02 19.81 -2.24
CA SER A 62 -10.95 20.24 -3.16
C SER A 62 -11.50 21.03 -4.34
N ALA A 63 -12.62 20.56 -4.92
CA ALA A 63 -13.30 21.27 -5.98
C ALA A 63 -13.83 22.64 -5.52
N LYS A 64 -14.45 22.71 -4.32
CA LYS A 64 -14.91 23.98 -3.72
C LYS A 64 -13.76 24.96 -3.44
N GLY A 65 -12.59 24.45 -3.06
CA GLY A 65 -11.38 25.26 -2.84
C GLY A 65 -10.78 25.82 -4.14
N THR A 66 -11.15 25.28 -5.29
CA THR A 66 -10.69 25.73 -6.61
C THR A 66 -11.67 26.73 -7.22
N ASP A 67 -12.85 26.27 -7.63
CA ASP A 67 -13.91 27.10 -8.26
C ASP A 67 -15.34 26.58 -8.02
N GLY A 68 -15.49 25.40 -7.37
CA GLY A 68 -16.76 24.75 -7.09
C GLY A 68 -17.47 24.15 -8.31
N SER A 69 -16.87 24.17 -9.50
CA SER A 69 -17.49 23.73 -10.75
C SER A 69 -17.66 22.21 -10.83
N VAL A 70 -18.55 21.76 -11.74
CA VAL A 70 -18.73 20.33 -12.02
C VAL A 70 -17.50 19.77 -12.72
N GLU A 71 -16.84 20.58 -13.53
CA GLU A 71 -15.59 20.30 -14.21
C GLU A 71 -14.46 20.03 -13.21
N SER A 72 -14.29 20.90 -12.20
CA SER A 72 -13.31 20.66 -11.13
C SER A 72 -13.61 19.39 -10.35
N ARG A 73 -14.88 19.12 -10.01
CA ARG A 73 -15.27 17.85 -9.35
C ARG A 73 -14.85 16.64 -10.18
N LEU A 74 -15.06 16.69 -11.50
CA LEU A 74 -14.65 15.60 -12.40
C LEU A 74 -13.13 15.43 -12.43
N ILE A 75 -12.37 16.53 -12.56
CA ILE A 75 -10.90 16.51 -12.55
C ILE A 75 -10.38 15.90 -11.25
N TYR A 76 -10.86 16.36 -10.09
CA TYR A 76 -10.44 15.83 -8.79
C TYR A 76 -10.84 14.37 -8.60
N THR A 77 -11.99 13.94 -9.13
CA THR A 77 -12.40 12.52 -9.10
C THR A 77 -11.44 11.65 -9.90
N ILE A 78 -11.07 12.06 -11.12
CA ILE A 78 -10.12 11.32 -11.96
C ILE A 78 -8.73 11.28 -11.30
N ALA A 79 -8.26 12.42 -10.78
CA ALA A 79 -6.97 12.51 -10.10
C ALA A 79 -6.91 11.60 -8.86
N ALA A 80 -7.96 11.57 -8.03
CA ALA A 80 -8.04 10.70 -6.87
C ALA A 80 -8.03 9.21 -7.26
N TYR A 81 -8.75 8.84 -8.33
CA TYR A 81 -8.74 7.47 -8.85
C TYR A 81 -7.35 7.05 -9.33
N SER A 82 -6.68 7.90 -10.12
CA SER A 82 -5.31 7.64 -10.58
C SER A 82 -4.35 7.47 -9.41
N ALA A 83 -4.34 8.40 -8.45
CA ALA A 83 -3.46 8.33 -7.29
C ALA A 83 -3.71 7.07 -6.45
N MET A 84 -4.97 6.64 -6.29
CA MET A 84 -5.29 5.43 -5.54
C MET A 84 -4.84 4.15 -6.25
N ASN A 85 -4.89 4.10 -7.59
CA ASN A 85 -4.34 2.98 -8.35
C ASN A 85 -2.81 2.93 -8.20
N ASP A 86 -2.13 4.05 -8.38
CA ASP A 86 -0.67 4.11 -8.24
C ASP A 86 -0.25 3.66 -6.82
N LEU A 87 -0.93 4.16 -5.79
CA LEU A 87 -0.69 3.74 -4.40
C LEU A 87 -0.95 2.25 -4.18
N HIS A 88 -2.00 1.71 -4.80
CA HIS A 88 -2.32 0.30 -4.72
C HIS A 88 -1.20 -0.56 -5.33
N ASP A 89 -0.75 -0.21 -6.53
CA ASP A 89 0.29 -0.95 -7.25
C ASP A 89 1.64 -0.85 -6.51
N MET A 90 1.93 0.28 -5.85
CA MET A 90 3.13 0.42 -5.02
C MET A 90 3.09 -0.38 -3.72
N THR A 91 1.95 -0.38 -3.01
CA THR A 91 1.92 -0.80 -1.60
C THR A 91 1.40 -2.22 -1.40
N VAL A 92 0.43 -2.66 -2.20
CA VAL A 92 -0.16 -3.99 -2.06
C VAL A 92 0.89 -5.10 -2.26
N PRO A 93 1.78 -5.05 -3.27
CA PRO A 93 2.82 -6.05 -3.43
C PRO A 93 3.73 -6.21 -2.20
N ILE A 94 4.10 -5.08 -1.57
CA ILE A 94 4.96 -5.05 -0.38
C ILE A 94 4.27 -5.76 0.79
N PHE A 95 3.02 -5.40 1.07
CA PHE A 95 2.28 -5.96 2.20
C PHE A 95 1.89 -7.43 1.96
N SER A 96 1.42 -7.75 0.77
CA SER A 96 1.06 -9.11 0.38
C SER A 96 2.27 -10.04 0.49
N SER A 97 3.43 -9.67 -0.07
CA SER A 97 4.66 -10.46 0.08
C SER A 97 5.08 -10.67 1.54
N THR A 98 4.93 -9.62 2.37
CA THR A 98 5.32 -9.67 3.79
C THR A 98 4.42 -10.62 4.61
N LEU A 99 3.13 -10.67 4.28
CA LEU A 99 2.12 -11.37 5.06
C LEU A 99 1.77 -12.76 4.51
N MET A 100 1.97 -13.02 3.22
CA MET A 100 1.51 -14.25 2.54
C MET A 100 2.02 -15.56 3.17
N ASN A 101 3.21 -15.54 3.80
CA ASN A 101 3.75 -16.71 4.48
C ASN A 101 3.19 -16.90 5.91
N GLN A 102 2.75 -15.81 6.54
CA GLN A 102 2.13 -15.84 7.88
C GLN A 102 0.63 -16.15 7.79
N HIS A 103 0.02 -15.74 6.68
CA HIS A 103 -1.42 -15.79 6.44
C HIS A 103 -1.74 -16.33 5.03
N PRO A 104 -1.28 -17.55 4.69
CA PRO A 104 -1.47 -18.14 3.36
C PRO A 104 -2.94 -18.46 3.05
N ASP A 105 -3.79 -18.48 4.08
CA ASP A 105 -5.20 -18.80 4.04
C ASP A 105 -6.09 -17.63 3.59
N TRP A 106 -5.64 -16.37 3.78
CA TRP A 106 -6.45 -15.21 3.41
C TRP A 106 -5.73 -14.13 2.61
N VAL A 107 -4.40 -14.00 2.68
CA VAL A 107 -3.67 -13.00 1.87
C VAL A 107 -3.93 -13.17 0.37
N PRO A 108 -3.84 -14.38 -0.23
CA PRO A 108 -4.18 -14.52 -1.65
C PRO A 108 -5.66 -14.22 -1.91
N VAL A 109 -6.55 -14.65 -1.02
CA VAL A 109 -8.02 -14.50 -1.17
C VAL A 109 -8.44 -13.05 -1.22
N ILE A 110 -7.93 -12.19 -0.33
CA ILE A 110 -8.28 -10.76 -0.34
C ILE A 110 -7.72 -10.02 -1.58
N ASN A 111 -6.70 -10.59 -2.23
CA ASN A 111 -6.15 -10.13 -3.50
C ASN A 111 -6.81 -10.83 -4.72
N GLY A 112 -7.90 -11.56 -4.51
CA GLY A 112 -8.66 -12.20 -5.59
C GLY A 112 -8.05 -13.49 -6.15
N CYS A 113 -7.08 -14.08 -5.45
CA CYS A 113 -6.39 -15.31 -5.84
C CYS A 113 -6.75 -16.47 -4.89
N GLU A 114 -6.68 -17.71 -5.36
CA GLU A 114 -6.94 -18.92 -4.55
C GLU A 114 -5.71 -19.39 -3.77
N SER A 115 -4.50 -18.96 -4.16
CA SER A 115 -3.25 -19.39 -3.54
C SER A 115 -2.12 -18.38 -3.66
N ASN A 116 -1.07 -18.53 -2.85
CA ASN A 116 0.15 -17.71 -2.96
C ASN A 116 0.87 -17.91 -4.31
N GLU A 117 0.77 -19.10 -4.91
CA GLU A 117 1.34 -19.39 -6.23
C GLU A 117 0.62 -18.54 -7.29
N GLU A 118 -0.71 -18.61 -7.33
CA GLU A 118 -1.52 -17.78 -8.22
C GLU A 118 -1.34 -16.28 -7.97
N LEU A 119 -1.20 -15.86 -6.71
CA LEU A 119 -0.91 -14.48 -6.35
C LEU A 119 0.41 -13.99 -6.97
N MET A 120 1.48 -14.77 -6.86
CA MET A 120 2.78 -14.43 -7.44
C MET A 120 2.80 -14.49 -8.97
N GLU A 121 1.94 -15.31 -9.59
CA GLU A 121 1.77 -15.36 -11.05
C GLU A 121 0.96 -14.17 -11.58
N THR A 122 -0.09 -13.79 -10.84
CA THR A 122 -1.00 -12.70 -11.22
C THR A 122 -0.38 -11.33 -10.94
N TRP A 123 0.45 -11.23 -9.90
CA TRP A 123 1.11 -10.00 -9.48
C TRP A 123 2.63 -10.21 -9.43
N PRO A 124 3.34 -9.97 -10.56
CA PRO A 124 4.79 -10.17 -10.65
C PRO A 124 5.58 -9.40 -9.59
N ASP A 125 5.12 -8.20 -9.21
CA ASP A 125 5.77 -7.40 -8.18
C ASP A 125 5.72 -8.05 -6.78
N VAL A 126 4.65 -8.82 -6.47
CA VAL A 126 4.61 -9.62 -5.23
C VAL A 126 5.75 -10.63 -5.23
N LYS A 127 5.97 -11.31 -6.37
CA LYS A 127 7.05 -12.28 -6.52
C LYS A 127 8.43 -11.62 -6.42
N THR A 128 8.62 -10.49 -7.08
CA THR A 128 9.88 -9.71 -7.05
C THR A 128 10.25 -9.36 -5.61
N ILE A 129 9.30 -8.84 -4.83
CA ILE A 129 9.51 -8.50 -3.43
C ILE A 129 9.77 -9.75 -2.60
N HIS A 130 9.01 -10.83 -2.81
CA HIS A 130 9.17 -12.07 -2.06
C HIS A 130 10.56 -12.68 -2.25
N ASP A 131 11.06 -12.72 -3.47
CA ASP A 131 12.41 -13.22 -3.77
C ASP A 131 13.49 -12.32 -3.16
N ALA A 132 13.29 -10.99 -3.20
CA ALA A 132 14.17 -10.03 -2.55
C ALA A 132 14.19 -10.20 -1.03
N GLN A 133 13.03 -10.45 -0.40
CA GLN A 133 12.94 -10.75 1.03
C GLN A 133 13.72 -12.02 1.39
N ILE A 134 13.62 -13.09 0.59
CA ILE A 134 14.41 -14.32 0.77
C ILE A 134 15.91 -14.01 0.66
N GLN A 135 16.32 -13.25 -0.34
CA GLN A 135 17.72 -12.91 -0.55
C GLN A 135 18.27 -12.02 0.57
N ALA A 136 17.50 -11.01 1.01
CA ALA A 136 17.86 -10.16 2.14
C ALA A 136 18.01 -11.00 3.42
N ASN A 137 17.11 -11.96 3.66
CA ASN A 137 17.17 -12.87 4.82
C ASN A 137 18.41 -13.77 4.77
N LYS A 138 18.77 -14.26 3.59
CA LYS A 138 19.93 -15.12 3.41
C LYS A 138 21.27 -14.38 3.57
N THR A 139 21.32 -13.13 3.11
CA THR A 139 22.59 -12.36 3.02
C THR A 139 22.78 -11.38 4.16
N GLY A 140 21.71 -11.00 4.87
CA GLY A 140 21.71 -9.94 5.87
C GLY A 140 21.89 -8.53 5.29
N LYS A 141 21.79 -8.37 3.96
CA LYS A 141 21.96 -7.09 3.26
C LYS A 141 20.65 -6.65 2.61
N PRO A 142 20.40 -5.33 2.50
CA PRO A 142 19.31 -4.82 1.69
C PRO A 142 19.42 -5.27 0.23
N VAL A 143 18.27 -5.43 -0.44
CA VAL A 143 18.16 -5.78 -1.86
C VAL A 143 17.34 -4.70 -2.54
N GLN A 144 17.92 -4.05 -3.54
CA GLN A 144 17.19 -3.13 -4.40
C GLN A 144 16.47 -3.91 -5.50
N VAL A 145 15.21 -3.58 -5.74
CA VAL A 145 14.38 -4.11 -6.81
C VAL A 145 13.62 -3.00 -7.51
N HIS A 146 13.25 -3.23 -8.76
CA HIS A 146 12.32 -2.40 -9.49
C HIS A 146 10.97 -3.10 -9.52
N LEU A 147 9.91 -2.38 -9.15
CA LEU A 147 8.52 -2.81 -9.20
C LEU A 147 7.95 -2.33 -10.53
N GLU A 148 7.69 -3.26 -11.46
CA GLU A 148 7.37 -2.94 -12.85
C GLU A 148 5.97 -2.34 -12.99
N ASP A 149 4.99 -2.82 -12.22
CA ASP A 149 3.61 -2.34 -12.29
C ASP A 149 3.50 -0.93 -11.69
N ALA A 150 4.30 -0.66 -10.66
CA ALA A 150 4.35 0.64 -9.98
C ALA A 150 5.36 1.62 -10.59
N ASP A 151 6.26 1.17 -11.47
CA ASP A 151 7.41 1.92 -12.01
C ASP A 151 8.24 2.64 -10.92
N VAL A 152 8.52 1.92 -9.83
CA VAL A 152 9.32 2.46 -8.71
C VAL A 152 10.39 1.50 -8.23
N ASP A 153 11.52 2.06 -7.80
CA ASP A 153 12.56 1.31 -7.12
C ASP A 153 12.25 1.20 -5.62
N ALA A 154 12.38 -0.01 -5.09
CA ALA A 154 12.19 -0.33 -3.68
C ALA A 154 13.44 -0.98 -3.08
N ILE A 155 13.73 -0.64 -1.82
CA ILE A 155 14.79 -1.29 -1.05
C ILE A 155 14.15 -2.23 -0.03
N ILE A 156 14.43 -3.52 -0.17
CA ILE A 156 13.92 -4.56 0.72
C ILE A 156 14.99 -4.91 1.76
N SER A 157 14.68 -4.73 3.03
CA SER A 157 15.62 -4.96 4.15
C SER A 157 14.93 -5.62 5.35
N ASN A 158 15.69 -6.42 6.10
CA ASN A 158 15.24 -7.02 7.37
C ASN A 158 15.66 -6.20 8.60
N GLN A 159 16.36 -5.10 8.38
CA GLN A 159 16.72 -4.10 9.38
C GLN A 159 16.06 -2.77 8.98
N PRO A 160 15.72 -1.89 9.94
CA PRO A 160 15.31 -0.53 9.62
C PRO A 160 16.37 0.12 8.73
N VAL A 161 15.98 0.56 7.53
CA VAL A 161 16.83 1.31 6.63
C VAL A 161 16.96 2.71 7.19
N GLN A 162 18.17 3.23 7.38
CA GLN A 162 18.35 4.63 7.81
C GLN A 162 18.15 5.54 6.60
N GLU A 163 17.58 6.73 6.76
CA GLU A 163 17.37 7.69 5.64
C GLU A 163 18.66 8.00 4.86
N GLU A 164 19.82 7.91 5.51
CA GLU A 164 21.14 8.09 4.89
C GLU A 164 21.44 7.03 3.81
N ASP A 165 20.88 5.82 3.92
CA ASP A 165 21.05 4.73 2.96
C ASP A 165 20.30 5.00 1.63
N PHE A 166 19.23 5.80 1.66
CA PHE A 166 18.46 6.17 0.45
C PHE A 166 19.20 7.17 -0.46
N HIS A 167 20.06 8.01 0.12
CA HIS A 167 20.74 9.09 -0.60
C HIS A 167 22.17 8.75 -1.03
N ALA A 168 22.80 7.75 -0.41
CA ALA A 168 24.18 7.38 -0.71
C ALA A 168 24.36 6.74 -2.11
N GLU A 169 23.37 6.01 -2.62
CA GLU A 169 23.49 5.31 -3.92
C GLU A 169 22.98 6.11 -5.14
N ARG A 170 22.28 7.24 -4.95
CA ARG A 170 21.98 8.17 -6.06
C ARG A 170 23.18 9.04 -6.48
N ALA A 171 24.27 9.00 -5.71
CA ALA A 171 25.47 9.81 -5.92
C ALA A 171 26.69 9.01 -6.43
N ALA A 172 26.55 7.71 -6.71
CA ALA A 172 27.59 6.82 -7.24
C ALA A 172 27.32 6.43 -8.69
#